data_AF-C7DI17-F1
#
_entry.id   AF-C7DI17-F1
#
_cell.length_a   1.000
_cell.length_b   1.000
_cell.length_c   1.000
_cell.angle_alpha   90.00
_cell.angle_beta   90.00
_cell.angle_gamma   90.00
#
_symmetry.space_group_name_H-M   'P 1'
#
loop_
_entity.id
_entity.type
_entity.pdbx_description
1 polymer ?
#
loop_
_entity_poly.entity_id
_entity_poly.type
_entity_poly.pdbx_seq_one_letter_code
_entity_poly.pdbx_strand_id
1 'polypeptide(L)'
;MPKIKSSGAPRAGTEAAIKRLSRSNYVLSAAVLVLAIALIFTILAFSSSISSIKTEISNLHFSSSSNSSTVPSYNITGNLIVPPTSIPSDPVITKQMPFGSRLTNINQPLNATDLAVINNAPNSYFETAGEMLLNGSLVNFASGKGSSVVPPFIVNGKPSTIYLGSITCVFCGENRWAMALALSRFGTFSRLYKGYSSFGDHDLPTLYWSPAQYNQSAEDLGAFYNSSYINFISIDDANPITGGFVLNPMGTIQSRINATNNTVYIDAMKFIVQLNNFQGTPYTIWGKYNVAGADAVDFGNSTPTNNTLPMTNMTHASVFKQLANPTDQFALTEYAGADIYAAMMCSTLNGTTTNMPSICSLPAIKGIENSEGI
;
A
#
# COMPACT_ATOMS: atom_id res chain seq x y z
N MET A 1 20.83 105.27 -13.73
CA MET A 1 20.80 105.07 -12.25
C MET A 1 19.67 104.11 -11.92
N PRO A 2 19.70 103.34 -10.83
CA PRO A 2 20.78 102.49 -10.26
C PRO A 2 20.29 101.01 -10.13
N LYS A 3 20.98 99.99 -9.61
CA LYS A 3 22.35 99.76 -9.11
C LYS A 3 22.69 98.26 -9.27
N ILE A 4 23.98 97.90 -9.33
CA ILE A 4 24.49 96.51 -9.28
C ILE A 4 24.46 95.95 -7.85
N LYS A 5 24.33 94.63 -7.66
CA LYS A 5 25.02 93.91 -6.57
C LYS A 5 25.29 92.43 -6.91
N SER A 6 26.51 92.00 -6.61
CA SER A 6 27.05 90.66 -6.86
C SER A 6 27.50 89.96 -5.58
N SER A 7 27.23 88.67 -5.45
CA SER A 7 27.97 87.71 -4.61
C SER A 7 27.51 86.28 -4.98
N GLY A 8 28.33 85.22 -4.93
CA GLY A 8 29.75 85.15 -4.57
C GLY A 8 30.08 83.99 -3.63
N ALA A 9 30.03 82.74 -4.13
CA ALA A 9 30.54 81.51 -3.46
C ALA A 9 29.83 81.10 -2.13
N PRO A 10 30.04 79.89 -1.55
CA PRO A 10 31.01 78.85 -1.92
C PRO A 10 30.47 77.42 -2.12
N ARG A 11 31.35 76.57 -2.65
CA ARG A 11 31.20 75.15 -2.96
C ARG A 11 31.64 74.30 -1.75
N ALA A 12 30.72 73.99 -0.83
CA ALA A 12 31.02 73.19 0.36
C ALA A 12 29.89 72.19 0.68
N GLY A 13 29.96 70.98 0.13
CA GLY A 13 28.94 69.94 0.37
C GLY A 13 29.27 68.53 -0.15
N THR A 14 30.13 68.40 -1.17
CA THR A 14 30.39 67.11 -1.83
C THR A 14 31.34 66.16 -1.09
N GLU A 15 32.26 66.64 -0.24
CA GLU A 15 33.18 65.74 0.50
C GLU A 15 32.52 65.00 1.68
N ALA A 16 31.54 65.63 2.35
CA ALA A 16 30.88 65.03 3.52
C ALA A 16 29.99 63.83 3.15
N ALA A 17 29.37 63.86 1.97
CA ALA A 17 28.52 62.76 1.47
C ALA A 17 29.35 61.51 1.13
N ILE A 18 30.50 61.67 0.46
CA ILE A 18 31.36 60.57 0.02
C ILE A 18 31.95 59.81 1.22
N LYS A 19 32.37 60.51 2.30
CA LYS A 19 32.86 59.88 3.53
C LYS A 19 31.79 59.11 4.32
N ARG A 20 30.50 59.43 4.17
CA ARG A 20 29.41 58.63 4.79
C ARG A 20 29.13 57.35 4.01
N LEU A 21 29.15 57.39 2.68
CA LEU A 21 28.93 56.21 1.83
C LEU A 21 30.01 55.13 2.00
N SER A 22 31.30 55.50 2.08
CA SER A 22 32.35 54.48 2.24
C SER A 22 32.32 53.77 3.60
N ARG A 23 32.00 54.49 4.69
CA ARG A 23 31.81 53.87 6.02
C ARG A 23 30.63 52.89 6.05
N SER A 24 29.53 53.18 5.35
CA SER A 24 28.36 52.29 5.28
C SER A 24 28.71 50.94 4.66
N ASN A 25 29.49 50.93 3.57
CA ASN A 25 29.88 49.70 2.88
C ASN A 25 30.86 48.86 3.71
N TYR A 26 31.79 49.46 4.45
CA TYR A 26 32.67 48.71 5.36
C TYR A 26 31.92 48.02 6.50
N VAL A 27 30.89 48.67 7.07
CA VAL A 27 30.07 48.07 8.13
C VAL A 27 29.23 46.91 7.61
N LEU A 28 28.63 47.04 6.42
CA LEU A 28 27.90 45.93 5.78
C LEU A 28 28.83 44.73 5.49
N SER A 29 30.00 44.98 4.91
CA SER A 29 30.97 43.91 4.58
C SER A 29 31.48 43.18 5.84
N ALA A 30 31.74 43.91 6.93
CA ALA A 30 32.13 43.31 8.20
C ALA A 30 31.02 42.45 8.82
N ALA A 31 29.76 42.92 8.77
CA ALA A 31 28.61 42.17 9.29
C ALA A 31 28.38 40.85 8.52
N VAL A 32 28.48 40.88 7.18
CA VAL A 32 28.37 39.68 6.33
C VAL A 32 29.50 38.70 6.62
N LEU A 33 30.73 39.18 6.81
CA LEU A 33 31.87 38.32 7.15
C LEU A 33 31.71 37.64 8.51
N VAL A 34 31.23 38.37 9.53
CA VAL A 34 30.95 37.80 10.87
C VAL A 34 29.85 36.74 10.81
N LEU A 35 28.77 36.97 10.04
CA LEU A 35 27.71 35.99 9.82
C LEU A 35 28.22 34.73 9.09
N ALA A 36 29.05 34.89 8.05
CA ALA A 36 29.65 33.76 7.34
C ALA A 36 30.58 32.93 8.24
N ILE A 37 31.40 33.58 9.07
CA ILE A 37 32.27 32.92 10.04
C ILE A 37 31.45 32.18 11.11
N ALA A 38 30.38 32.79 11.63
CA ALA A 38 29.48 32.13 12.59
C ALA A 38 28.80 30.89 11.97
N LEU A 39 28.37 30.96 10.70
CA LEU A 39 27.79 29.82 9.99
C LEU A 39 28.80 28.67 9.84
N ILE A 40 30.05 28.99 9.47
CA ILE A 40 31.14 28.00 9.36
C ILE A 40 31.43 27.34 10.72
N PHE A 41 31.49 28.11 11.81
CA PHE A 41 31.67 27.53 13.15
C PHE A 41 30.48 26.65 13.59
N THR A 42 29.24 27.00 13.26
CA THR A 42 28.09 26.12 13.55
C THR A 42 28.10 24.83 12.74
N ILE A 43 28.50 24.88 11.45
CA ILE A 43 28.64 23.68 10.60
C ILE A 43 29.77 22.77 11.13
N LEU A 44 30.90 23.36 11.53
CA LEU A 44 32.02 22.60 12.11
C LEU A 44 31.64 21.96 13.46
N ALA A 45 30.91 22.68 14.32
CA ALA A 45 30.40 22.14 15.60
C ALA A 45 29.38 21.01 15.40
N PHE A 46 28.54 21.06 14.35
CA PHE A 46 27.68 19.93 13.99
C PHE A 46 28.49 18.73 13.45
N SER A 47 29.55 18.99 12.68
CA SER A 47 30.38 17.91 12.12
C SER A 47 31.08 17.06 13.19
N SER A 48 31.53 17.67 14.30
CA SER A 48 32.16 16.94 15.40
C SER A 48 31.15 16.14 16.24
N SER A 49 29.89 16.57 16.33
CA SER A 49 28.81 15.78 16.94
C SER A 49 28.48 14.52 16.13
N ILE A 50 28.56 14.58 14.79
CA ILE A 50 28.29 13.43 13.90
C ILE A 50 29.37 12.35 14.01
N SER A 51 30.63 12.71 14.27
CA SER A 51 31.71 11.72 14.49
C SER A 51 31.52 10.90 15.77
N SER A 52 30.98 11.48 16.85
CA SER A 52 30.71 10.73 18.08
C SER A 52 29.60 9.69 17.88
N ILE A 53 28.53 10.06 17.16
CA ILE A 53 27.40 9.15 16.87
C ILE A 53 27.86 7.94 16.04
N LYS A 54 28.74 8.13 15.05
CA LYS A 54 29.30 7.00 14.26
C LYS A 54 30.10 6.01 15.12
N THR A 55 30.69 6.47 16.22
CA THR A 55 31.57 5.63 17.06
C THR A 55 30.78 4.79 18.06
N GLU A 56 29.62 5.25 18.53
CA GLU A 56 28.70 4.43 19.35
C GLU A 56 27.96 3.37 18.50
N ILE A 57 27.52 3.71 17.28
CA ILE A 57 26.85 2.75 16.39
C ILE A 57 27.79 1.57 16.03
N SER A 58 29.09 1.81 15.95
CA SER A 58 30.10 0.78 15.61
C SER A 58 30.28 -0.30 16.69
N ASN A 59 29.85 -0.05 17.92
CA ASN A 59 29.96 -1.00 19.05
C ASN A 59 28.64 -1.69 19.41
N LEU A 60 27.56 -1.43 18.67
CA LEU A 60 26.34 -2.26 18.72
C LEU A 60 26.61 -3.58 17.99
N HIS A 61 27.35 -4.46 18.66
CA HIS A 61 27.36 -5.88 18.36
C HIS A 61 25.95 -6.43 18.61
N PHE A 62 25.10 -6.36 17.58
CA PHE A 62 23.82 -7.04 17.56
C PHE A 62 24.13 -8.53 17.54
N SER A 63 24.14 -9.15 18.71
CA SER A 63 24.20 -10.60 18.85
C SER A 63 22.95 -11.16 18.18
N SER A 64 23.09 -11.53 16.91
CA SER A 64 22.12 -12.32 16.18
C SER A 64 22.11 -13.72 16.78
N SER A 65 21.39 -13.88 17.89
CA SER A 65 20.92 -15.17 18.35
C SER A 65 19.93 -15.71 17.33
N SER A 66 20.48 -16.31 16.27
CA SER A 66 19.77 -17.10 15.27
C SER A 66 19.28 -18.41 15.91
N ASN A 67 18.40 -18.28 16.90
CA ASN A 67 17.44 -19.30 17.22
C ASN A 67 16.56 -19.46 15.98
N SER A 68 16.99 -20.35 15.08
CA SER A 68 16.22 -20.84 13.95
C SER A 68 15.08 -21.70 14.51
N SER A 69 14.11 -21.03 15.13
CA SER A 69 12.80 -21.59 15.42
C SER A 69 12.12 -21.81 14.09
N THR A 70 12.20 -23.03 13.59
CA THR A 70 11.49 -23.46 12.39
C THR A 70 10.00 -23.18 12.58
N VAL A 71 9.47 -22.24 11.80
CA VAL A 71 8.06 -21.85 11.87
C VAL A 71 7.22 -23.10 11.58
N PRO A 72 6.29 -23.48 12.47
CA PRO A 72 5.58 -24.74 12.34
C PRO A 72 4.68 -24.72 11.09
N SER A 73 4.61 -25.85 10.39
CA SER A 73 3.63 -26.04 9.32
C SER A 73 2.23 -26.12 9.92
N TYR A 74 1.31 -25.29 9.44
CA TYR A 74 -0.08 -25.31 9.86
C TYR A 74 -0.91 -26.23 8.96
N ASN A 75 -1.52 -27.25 9.55
CA ASN A 75 -2.55 -28.08 8.91
C ASN A 75 -3.70 -28.27 9.90
N ILE A 76 -4.73 -27.44 9.76
CA ILE A 76 -5.82 -27.32 10.73
C ILE A 76 -7.18 -27.63 10.09
N THR A 77 -8.12 -28.08 10.91
CA THR A 77 -9.53 -28.25 10.52
C THR A 77 -10.37 -27.20 11.26
N GLY A 78 -11.23 -26.48 10.56
CA GLY A 78 -12.05 -25.43 11.15
C GLY A 78 -12.88 -24.65 10.14
N ASN A 79 -13.82 -23.85 10.65
CA ASN A 79 -14.72 -23.06 9.84
C ASN A 79 -14.14 -21.66 9.59
N LEU A 80 -14.14 -21.23 8.32
CA LEU A 80 -13.92 -19.82 7.99
C LEU A 80 -15.08 -18.97 8.54
N ILE A 81 -14.79 -17.74 8.95
CA ILE A 81 -15.81 -16.78 9.36
C ILE A 81 -16.65 -16.41 8.15
N VAL A 82 -17.97 -16.55 8.28
CA VAL A 82 -18.94 -15.95 7.35
C VAL A 82 -19.30 -14.57 7.91
N PRO A 83 -18.85 -13.46 7.28
CA PRO A 83 -19.11 -12.12 7.78
C PRO A 83 -20.61 -11.75 7.76
N PRO A 84 -21.04 -10.75 8.54
CA PRO A 84 -22.38 -10.19 8.43
C PRO A 84 -22.60 -9.57 7.04
N THR A 85 -23.86 -9.47 6.62
CA THR A 85 -24.22 -8.88 5.31
C THR A 85 -24.45 -7.37 5.37
N SER A 86 -24.47 -6.79 6.57
CA SER A 86 -24.63 -5.37 6.86
C SER A 86 -24.16 -5.08 8.29
N ILE A 87 -23.77 -3.84 8.56
CA ILE A 87 -23.37 -3.37 9.89
C ILE A 87 -24.26 -2.18 10.26
N PRO A 88 -25.20 -2.32 11.22
CA PRO A 88 -26.17 -1.27 11.52
C PRO A 88 -25.58 0.05 12.06
N SER A 89 -24.41 0.00 12.71
CA SER A 89 -23.65 1.17 13.16
C SER A 89 -22.95 1.92 12.00
N ASP A 90 -22.73 1.23 10.88
CA ASP A 90 -21.92 1.68 9.75
C ASP A 90 -22.71 1.46 8.44
N PRO A 91 -23.85 2.16 8.28
CA PRO A 91 -24.78 1.97 7.17
C PRO A 91 -24.23 2.49 5.83
N VAL A 92 -24.89 2.15 4.73
CA VAL A 92 -24.50 2.65 3.40
C VAL A 92 -24.68 4.17 3.32
N ILE A 93 -23.59 4.91 3.08
CA ILE A 93 -23.65 6.36 2.83
C ILE A 93 -24.05 6.61 1.38
N THR A 94 -25.34 6.88 1.13
CA THR A 94 -25.86 7.12 -0.24
C THR A 94 -25.61 8.54 -0.77
N LYS A 95 -25.10 9.45 0.07
CA LYS A 95 -24.90 10.86 -0.29
C LYS A 95 -23.52 11.08 -0.93
N GLN A 96 -23.51 11.72 -2.11
CA GLN A 96 -22.27 12.20 -2.72
C GLN A 96 -21.71 13.41 -1.97
N MET A 97 -20.41 13.36 -1.68
CA MET A 97 -19.64 14.40 -0.99
C MET A 97 -18.48 14.89 -1.88
N PRO A 98 -17.85 16.04 -1.55
CA PRO A 98 -16.63 16.49 -2.24
C PRO A 98 -15.50 15.46 -2.19
N PHE A 99 -14.63 15.50 -3.19
CA PHE A 99 -13.38 14.74 -3.22
C PHE A 99 -12.50 15.02 -1.99
N GLY A 100 -11.84 14.00 -1.45
CA GLY A 100 -11.19 14.02 -0.14
C GLY A 100 -12.17 13.87 1.05
N SER A 101 -13.43 13.50 0.80
CA SER A 101 -14.48 13.22 1.81
C SER A 101 -15.61 12.32 1.29
N ARG A 102 -15.41 11.68 0.14
CA ARG A 102 -16.40 10.94 -0.63
C ARG A 102 -16.46 9.47 -0.20
N LEU A 103 -17.49 9.14 0.58
CA LEU A 103 -17.83 7.77 0.95
C LEU A 103 -19.08 7.25 0.21
N THR A 104 -19.35 7.73 -1.00
CA THR A 104 -20.58 7.43 -1.74
C THR A 104 -20.72 5.93 -2.02
N ASN A 105 -21.74 5.32 -1.44
CA ASN A 105 -22.01 3.89 -1.46
C ASN A 105 -20.96 3.03 -0.71
N ILE A 106 -20.24 3.56 0.29
CA ILE A 106 -19.45 2.70 1.19
C ILE A 106 -20.36 1.61 1.80
N ASN A 107 -19.84 0.40 1.99
CA ASN A 107 -20.60 -0.78 2.43
C ASN A 107 -21.76 -1.21 1.51
N GLN A 108 -21.94 -0.60 0.34
CA GLN A 108 -22.90 -1.09 -0.66
C GLN A 108 -22.35 -2.36 -1.32
N PRO A 109 -23.07 -3.50 -1.30
CA PRO A 109 -22.67 -4.67 -2.08
C PRO A 109 -22.63 -4.34 -3.57
N LEU A 110 -21.67 -4.93 -4.29
CA LEU A 110 -21.62 -4.88 -5.74
C LEU A 110 -22.92 -5.43 -6.35
N ASN A 111 -23.37 -4.80 -7.44
CA ASN A 111 -24.44 -5.37 -8.25
C ASN A 111 -23.90 -6.55 -9.08
N ALA A 112 -24.79 -7.34 -9.70
CA ALA A 112 -24.40 -8.53 -10.46
C ALA A 112 -23.45 -8.22 -11.64
N THR A 113 -23.57 -7.05 -12.28
CA THR A 113 -22.69 -6.61 -13.37
C THR A 113 -21.29 -6.27 -12.84
N ASP A 114 -21.19 -5.41 -11.83
CA ASP A 114 -19.93 -5.03 -11.17
C ASP A 114 -19.19 -6.29 -10.64
N LEU A 115 -19.92 -7.24 -10.03
CA LEU A 115 -19.37 -8.48 -9.50
C LEU A 115 -18.93 -9.46 -10.62
N ALA A 116 -19.63 -9.47 -11.76
CA ALA A 116 -19.26 -10.29 -12.92
C ALA A 116 -17.97 -9.82 -13.59
N VAL A 117 -17.62 -8.52 -13.52
CA VAL A 117 -16.31 -8.02 -14.00
C VAL A 117 -15.15 -8.70 -13.30
N ILE A 118 -15.30 -9.03 -12.00
CA ILE A 118 -14.28 -9.75 -11.23
C ILE A 118 -14.40 -11.27 -11.44
N ASN A 119 -15.59 -11.84 -11.23
CA ASN A 119 -15.79 -13.29 -11.24
C ASN A 119 -15.65 -13.96 -12.62
N ASN A 120 -15.98 -13.24 -13.69
CA ASN A 120 -16.08 -13.79 -15.05
C ASN A 120 -15.09 -13.13 -16.02
N ALA A 121 -14.01 -12.53 -15.51
CA ALA A 121 -12.98 -11.92 -16.34
C ALA A 121 -12.37 -12.94 -17.33
N PRO A 122 -12.37 -12.66 -18.64
CA PRO A 122 -11.79 -13.56 -19.64
C PRO A 122 -10.30 -13.86 -19.41
N ASN A 123 -9.89 -15.12 -19.54
CA ASN A 123 -8.47 -15.52 -19.51
C ASN A 123 -7.58 -14.72 -20.48
N SER A 124 -8.14 -14.26 -21.61
CA SER A 124 -7.41 -13.42 -22.58
C SER A 124 -6.96 -12.08 -22.00
N TYR A 125 -7.63 -11.54 -20.98
CA TYR A 125 -7.21 -10.30 -20.33
C TYR A 125 -5.97 -10.51 -19.46
N PHE A 126 -5.97 -11.59 -18.66
CA PHE A 126 -4.80 -12.06 -17.90
C PHE A 126 -3.63 -12.37 -18.85
N GLU A 127 -3.82 -13.25 -19.84
CA GLU A 127 -2.75 -13.63 -20.79
C GLU A 127 -2.13 -12.42 -21.51
N THR A 128 -2.96 -11.44 -21.94
CA THR A 128 -2.45 -10.20 -22.57
C THR A 128 -1.59 -9.39 -21.59
N ALA A 129 -2.09 -9.19 -20.36
CA ALA A 129 -1.38 -8.44 -19.34
C ALA A 129 -0.08 -9.13 -18.88
N GLY A 130 -0.12 -10.45 -18.69
CA GLY A 130 1.02 -11.26 -18.32
C GLY A 130 2.08 -11.36 -19.43
N GLU A 131 1.68 -11.41 -20.71
CA GLU A 131 2.63 -11.27 -21.82
C GLU A 131 3.31 -9.90 -21.79
N MET A 132 2.54 -8.83 -21.57
CA MET A 132 3.08 -7.46 -21.45
C MET A 132 4.01 -7.28 -20.24
N LEU A 133 3.77 -8.00 -19.14
CA LEU A 133 4.69 -8.08 -18.00
C LEU A 133 5.99 -8.76 -18.42
N LEU A 134 5.90 -9.97 -19.00
CA LEU A 134 7.04 -10.81 -19.34
C LEU A 134 7.96 -10.21 -20.40
N ASN A 135 7.40 -9.43 -21.33
CA ASN A 135 8.17 -8.70 -22.35
C ASN A 135 8.59 -7.28 -21.93
N GLY A 136 8.22 -6.83 -20.72
CA GLY A 136 8.58 -5.53 -20.16
C GLY A 136 7.88 -4.33 -20.81
N SER A 137 6.73 -4.52 -21.46
CA SER A 137 5.94 -3.43 -22.05
C SER A 137 4.90 -2.81 -21.12
N LEU A 138 4.60 -3.42 -19.96
CA LEU A 138 3.94 -2.70 -18.86
C LEU A 138 4.92 -1.68 -18.28
N VAL A 139 4.55 -0.40 -18.31
CA VAL A 139 5.30 0.65 -17.61
C VAL A 139 4.89 0.73 -16.15
N ASN A 140 5.83 1.15 -15.29
CA ASN A 140 5.57 1.42 -13.87
C ASN A 140 4.93 0.20 -13.17
N PHE A 141 5.60 -0.94 -13.30
CA PHE A 141 5.32 -2.22 -12.65
C PHE A 141 6.54 -2.62 -11.84
N ALA A 142 6.46 -2.74 -10.50
CA ALA A 142 7.52 -3.38 -9.74
C ALA A 142 7.23 -4.88 -9.61
N SER A 143 8.18 -5.71 -10.05
CA SER A 143 8.01 -7.16 -9.99
C SER A 143 8.13 -7.70 -8.56
N GLY A 144 7.54 -8.86 -8.29
CA GLY A 144 7.25 -9.43 -6.96
C GLY A 144 8.47 -9.89 -6.11
N LYS A 145 9.64 -9.27 -6.33
CA LYS A 145 10.94 -9.56 -5.70
C LYS A 145 11.00 -9.37 -4.17
N GLY A 146 9.89 -8.97 -3.55
CA GLY A 146 9.72 -8.88 -2.09
C GLY A 146 9.12 -10.12 -1.43
N SER A 147 8.77 -11.18 -2.20
CA SER A 147 8.19 -12.39 -1.62
C SER A 147 9.25 -13.30 -0.96
N SER A 148 8.86 -13.94 0.14
CA SER A 148 9.68 -14.90 0.89
C SER A 148 8.98 -16.24 1.02
N VAL A 149 9.75 -17.35 0.99
CA VAL A 149 9.17 -18.70 1.06
C VAL A 149 8.90 -19.07 2.52
N VAL A 150 7.65 -19.46 2.80
CA VAL A 150 7.14 -19.85 4.12
C VAL A 150 6.42 -21.21 4.04
N PRO A 151 6.26 -21.96 5.15
CA PRO A 151 5.42 -23.15 5.16
C PRO A 151 3.98 -22.81 4.76
N PRO A 152 3.31 -23.57 3.89
CA PRO A 152 1.96 -23.25 3.48
C PRO A 152 0.96 -23.44 4.63
N PHE A 153 0.03 -22.49 4.78
CA PHE A 153 -1.03 -22.56 5.78
C PHE A 153 -2.23 -23.35 5.24
N ILE A 154 -2.37 -24.61 5.66
CA ILE A 154 -3.41 -25.53 5.18
C ILE A 154 -4.62 -25.51 6.12
N VAL A 155 -5.81 -25.29 5.55
CA VAL A 155 -7.10 -25.40 6.27
C VAL A 155 -8.02 -26.35 5.52
N ASN A 156 -8.56 -27.35 6.22
CA ASN A 156 -9.45 -28.36 5.65
C ASN A 156 -8.87 -29.04 4.38
N GLY A 157 -7.55 -29.29 4.37
CA GLY A 157 -6.84 -29.91 3.25
C GLY A 157 -6.52 -29.01 2.05
N LYS A 158 -6.90 -27.72 2.07
CA LYS A 158 -6.57 -26.75 1.01
C LYS A 158 -5.53 -25.73 1.49
N PRO A 159 -4.56 -25.30 0.66
CA PRO A 159 -3.72 -24.14 0.97
C PRO A 159 -4.56 -22.87 1.05
N SER A 160 -4.07 -21.87 1.79
CA SER A 160 -4.80 -20.64 2.07
C SER A 160 -4.08 -19.43 1.48
N THR A 161 -4.86 -18.51 0.92
CA THR A 161 -4.46 -17.10 0.85
C THR A 161 -4.81 -16.43 2.18
N ILE A 162 -3.84 -15.78 2.82
CA ILE A 162 -4.05 -14.97 4.02
C ILE A 162 -3.82 -13.51 3.66
N TYR A 163 -4.69 -12.64 4.16
CA TYR A 163 -4.63 -11.19 3.98
C TYR A 163 -4.76 -10.49 5.32
N LEU A 164 -3.84 -9.58 5.62
CA LEU A 164 -3.93 -8.61 6.70
C LEU A 164 -3.81 -7.19 6.12
N GLY A 165 -4.92 -6.47 6.14
CA GLY A 165 -5.05 -5.11 5.63
C GLY A 165 -5.51 -4.10 6.68
N SER A 166 -5.76 -2.88 6.22
CA SER A 166 -6.52 -1.87 6.95
C SER A 166 -7.46 -1.18 5.96
N ILE A 167 -8.66 -0.81 6.40
CA ILE A 167 -9.61 -0.09 5.54
C ILE A 167 -9.16 1.35 5.25
N THR A 168 -8.24 1.90 6.05
CA THR A 168 -7.67 3.26 5.89
C THR A 168 -6.34 3.28 5.11
N CYS A 169 -5.88 2.11 4.66
CA CYS A 169 -4.58 1.93 4.01
C CYS A 169 -4.69 2.10 2.48
N VAL A 170 -3.99 3.08 1.92
CA VAL A 170 -4.03 3.39 0.48
C VAL A 170 -3.55 2.23 -0.40
N PHE A 171 -2.43 1.62 -0.01
CA PHE A 171 -1.82 0.47 -0.68
C PHE A 171 -2.74 -0.75 -0.66
N CYS A 172 -3.46 -0.94 0.45
CA CYS A 172 -4.51 -1.94 0.57
C CYS A 172 -5.70 -1.62 -0.33
N GLY A 173 -6.02 -0.32 -0.47
CA GLY A 173 -7.08 0.17 -1.33
C GLY A 173 -6.87 -0.18 -2.81
N GLU A 174 -5.65 0.02 -3.30
CA GLU A 174 -5.27 -0.35 -4.67
C GLU A 174 -5.16 -1.88 -4.83
N ASN A 175 -4.32 -2.53 -4.03
CA ASN A 175 -3.99 -3.95 -4.18
C ASN A 175 -5.19 -4.93 -4.16
N ARG A 176 -6.27 -4.58 -3.44
CA ARG A 176 -7.50 -5.41 -3.36
C ARG A 176 -8.13 -5.69 -4.74
N TRP A 177 -7.89 -4.88 -5.77
CA TRP A 177 -8.40 -5.12 -7.13
C TRP A 177 -7.71 -6.32 -7.80
N ALA A 178 -6.38 -6.29 -7.97
CA ALA A 178 -5.57 -7.42 -8.41
C ALA A 178 -5.81 -8.69 -7.57
N MET A 179 -5.90 -8.55 -6.24
CA MET A 179 -6.21 -9.67 -5.35
C MET A 179 -7.58 -10.32 -5.65
N ALA A 180 -8.62 -9.51 -5.89
CA ALA A 180 -9.96 -10.02 -6.20
C ALA A 180 -9.99 -10.74 -7.55
N LEU A 181 -9.27 -10.23 -8.55
CA LEU A 181 -9.07 -10.88 -9.84
C LEU A 181 -8.27 -12.19 -9.73
N ALA A 182 -7.24 -12.25 -8.86
CA ALA A 182 -6.49 -13.47 -8.62
C ALA A 182 -7.35 -14.55 -7.92
N LEU A 183 -8.07 -14.16 -6.86
CA LEU A 183 -8.94 -15.07 -6.11
C LEU A 183 -10.08 -15.62 -6.98
N SER A 184 -10.65 -14.83 -7.90
CA SER A 184 -11.71 -15.29 -8.81
C SER A 184 -11.26 -16.38 -9.79
N ARG A 185 -9.95 -16.53 -10.04
CA ARG A 185 -9.43 -17.64 -10.87
C ARG A 185 -9.33 -18.98 -10.14
N PHE A 186 -9.41 -18.97 -8.82
CA PHE A 186 -9.48 -20.18 -7.99
C PHE A 186 -10.88 -20.43 -7.40
N GLY A 187 -11.84 -19.53 -7.56
CA GLY A 187 -13.11 -19.59 -6.86
C GLY A 187 -14.10 -18.53 -7.31
N THR A 188 -15.04 -18.16 -6.45
CA THR A 188 -16.02 -17.13 -6.77
C THR A 188 -16.42 -16.32 -5.55
N PHE A 189 -16.58 -15.01 -5.74
CA PHE A 189 -17.18 -14.13 -4.74
C PHE A 189 -18.69 -14.11 -4.95
N SER A 190 -19.45 -14.54 -3.94
CA SER A 190 -20.90 -14.32 -3.91
C SER A 190 -21.26 -12.88 -3.56
N ARG A 191 -20.36 -12.14 -2.88
CA ARG A 191 -20.43 -10.70 -2.62
C ARG A 191 -19.05 -10.08 -2.52
N LEU A 192 -18.97 -8.82 -2.87
CA LEU A 192 -17.92 -7.85 -2.53
C LEU A 192 -18.64 -6.54 -2.22
N TYR A 193 -18.01 -5.64 -1.47
CA TYR A 193 -18.59 -4.35 -1.09
C TYR A 193 -17.75 -3.19 -1.61
N LYS A 194 -18.40 -2.05 -1.89
CA LYS A 194 -17.69 -0.81 -2.25
C LYS A 194 -17.07 -0.23 -0.98
N GLY A 195 -15.76 -0.06 -1.03
CA GLY A 195 -14.97 0.56 0.03
C GLY A 195 -14.25 1.82 -0.46
N TYR A 196 -13.69 2.54 0.50
CA TYR A 196 -12.77 3.64 0.27
C TYR A 196 -11.55 3.51 1.17
N SER A 197 -10.43 4.14 0.81
CA SER A 197 -9.32 4.35 1.73
C SER A 197 -9.59 5.53 2.67
N SER A 198 -8.58 6.13 3.32
CA SER A 198 -8.79 7.28 4.21
C SER A 198 -9.17 8.57 3.44
N PHE A 199 -9.32 9.69 4.14
CA PHE A 199 -9.42 11.00 3.50
C PHE A 199 -8.05 11.64 3.21
N GLY A 200 -7.01 11.28 3.98
CA GLY A 200 -5.66 11.86 3.85
C GLY A 200 -4.88 11.38 2.62
N ASP A 201 -5.28 10.25 2.06
CA ASP A 201 -4.81 9.60 0.84
C ASP A 201 -5.85 9.67 -0.29
N HIS A 202 -6.77 10.64 -0.18
CA HIS A 202 -7.75 11.01 -1.20
C HIS A 202 -8.79 9.95 -1.58
N ASP A 203 -9.45 9.35 -0.57
CA ASP A 203 -10.67 8.54 -0.73
C ASP A 203 -10.67 7.59 -1.94
N LEU A 204 -9.61 6.78 -2.02
CA LEU A 204 -9.35 5.88 -3.16
C LEU A 204 -10.44 4.81 -3.23
N PRO A 205 -11.14 4.64 -4.37
CA PRO A 205 -12.21 3.66 -4.50
C PRO A 205 -11.65 2.23 -4.50
N THR A 206 -12.03 1.44 -3.50
CA THR A 206 -11.57 0.06 -3.32
C THR A 206 -12.73 -0.93 -3.14
N LEU A 207 -12.40 -2.20 -3.01
CA LEU A 207 -13.30 -3.27 -2.59
C LEU A 207 -13.14 -3.50 -1.08
N TYR A 208 -14.18 -3.98 -0.41
CA TYR A 208 -14.05 -4.67 0.88
C TYR A 208 -14.56 -6.10 0.75
N TRP A 209 -13.93 -7.02 1.48
CA TRP A 209 -14.25 -8.45 1.51
C TRP A 209 -15.60 -8.75 2.20
N SER A 210 -15.97 -7.87 3.13
CA SER A 210 -17.16 -7.82 3.98
C SER A 210 -17.62 -6.35 4.10
N PRO A 211 -18.80 -6.03 4.65
CA PRO A 211 -19.10 -4.65 5.05
C PRO A 211 -18.15 -4.25 6.18
N ALA A 212 -17.63 -3.02 6.15
CA ALA A 212 -16.59 -2.55 7.05
C ALA A 212 -17.08 -1.64 8.18
N GLN A 213 -16.40 -1.67 9.33
CA GLN A 213 -16.71 -0.85 10.51
C GLN A 213 -16.10 0.56 10.41
N TYR A 214 -16.43 1.29 9.33
CA TYR A 214 -15.73 2.50 8.89
C TYR A 214 -15.82 3.73 9.81
N ASN A 215 -16.63 3.73 10.87
CA ASN A 215 -16.68 4.80 11.89
C ASN A 215 -16.05 4.42 13.25
N GLN A 216 -15.54 3.20 13.42
CA GLN A 216 -15.05 2.70 14.70
C GLN A 216 -13.79 1.83 14.55
N SER A 217 -13.18 1.43 15.68
CA SER A 217 -11.97 0.61 15.69
C SER A 217 -12.31 -0.85 16.01
N ALA A 218 -12.05 -1.77 15.08
CA ALA A 218 -12.42 -3.19 15.14
C ALA A 218 -11.69 -4.02 14.06
N GLU A 219 -12.08 -5.28 13.82
CA GLU A 219 -11.57 -6.12 12.74
C GLU A 219 -12.71 -6.70 11.91
N ASP A 220 -12.69 -6.38 10.62
CA ASP A 220 -13.61 -6.93 9.63
C ASP A 220 -13.04 -8.26 9.13
N LEU A 221 -13.61 -9.36 9.60
CA LEU A 221 -13.10 -10.71 9.36
C LEU A 221 -13.93 -11.52 8.36
N GLY A 222 -13.24 -12.20 7.46
CA GLY A 222 -13.84 -13.12 6.49
C GLY A 222 -14.37 -12.46 5.22
N ALA A 223 -14.77 -13.31 4.29
CA ALA A 223 -15.15 -12.92 2.93
C ALA A 223 -16.29 -13.80 2.42
N PHE A 224 -17.08 -13.26 1.48
CA PHE A 224 -18.14 -14.01 0.79
C PHE A 224 -17.59 -14.85 -0.38
N TYR A 225 -16.45 -15.53 -0.16
CA TYR A 225 -15.68 -16.27 -1.16
C TYR A 225 -15.81 -17.78 -0.99
N ASN A 226 -15.90 -18.53 -2.10
CA ASN A 226 -15.88 -19.99 -2.10
C ASN A 226 -14.93 -20.54 -3.18
N SER A 227 -14.23 -21.64 -2.87
CA SER A 227 -13.26 -22.28 -3.76
C SER A 227 -13.09 -23.77 -3.43
N SER A 228 -12.96 -24.59 -4.46
CA SER A 228 -12.56 -26.01 -4.37
C SER A 228 -11.05 -26.21 -4.22
N TYR A 229 -10.23 -25.19 -4.47
CA TYR A 229 -8.78 -25.29 -4.57
C TYR A 229 -8.05 -24.65 -3.38
N ILE A 230 -8.51 -23.48 -2.93
CA ILE A 230 -7.85 -22.68 -1.88
C ILE A 230 -8.84 -22.24 -0.80
N ASN A 231 -8.33 -21.72 0.31
CA ASN A 231 -9.10 -20.90 1.25
C ASN A 231 -8.71 -19.43 1.11
N PHE A 232 -9.58 -18.53 1.56
CA PHE A 232 -9.24 -17.12 1.74
C PHE A 232 -9.55 -16.71 3.18
N ILE A 233 -8.53 -16.19 3.87
CA ILE A 233 -8.59 -15.73 5.26
C ILE A 233 -8.29 -14.23 5.23
N SER A 234 -9.34 -13.41 5.25
CA SER A 234 -9.23 -11.94 5.21
C SER A 234 -9.39 -11.33 6.59
N ILE A 235 -8.39 -10.55 6.99
CA ILE A 235 -8.36 -9.74 8.20
C ILE A 235 -8.19 -8.29 7.74
N ASP A 236 -9.22 -7.45 7.92
CA ASP A 236 -9.10 -6.00 7.73
C ASP A 236 -9.16 -5.29 9.08
N ASP A 237 -8.11 -4.53 9.41
CA ASP A 237 -8.13 -3.63 10.56
C ASP A 237 -9.01 -2.43 10.24
N ALA A 238 -10.15 -2.36 10.93
CA ALA A 238 -11.13 -1.30 10.79
C ALA A 238 -10.77 -0.15 11.72
N ASN A 239 -10.73 1.07 11.19
CA ASN A 239 -10.60 2.31 11.97
C ASN A 239 -11.44 3.42 11.31
N PRO A 240 -11.81 4.48 12.06
CA PRO A 240 -12.59 5.58 11.51
C PRO A 240 -11.94 6.20 10.27
N ILE A 241 -12.64 6.17 9.14
CA ILE A 241 -12.18 6.76 7.87
C ILE A 241 -12.15 8.27 8.04
N THR A 242 -10.94 8.78 8.30
CA THR A 242 -10.64 10.16 8.67
C THR A 242 -9.36 10.60 7.95
N GLY A 243 -8.63 11.60 8.44
CA GLY A 243 -7.56 12.29 7.72
C GLY A 243 -6.25 11.51 7.45
N GLY A 244 -6.19 10.19 7.60
CA GLY A 244 -4.98 9.42 7.29
C GLY A 244 -5.07 7.92 7.59
N PHE A 245 -4.00 7.21 7.22
CA PHE A 245 -3.80 5.80 7.52
C PHE A 245 -3.69 5.53 9.03
N VAL A 246 -4.43 4.52 9.49
CA VAL A 246 -4.42 4.00 10.85
C VAL A 246 -4.34 2.47 10.80
N LEU A 247 -3.42 1.92 11.58
CA LEU A 247 -3.30 0.49 11.85
C LEU A 247 -3.16 0.30 13.36
N ASN A 248 -4.03 -0.52 13.95
CA ASN A 248 -3.93 -0.87 15.36
C ASN A 248 -2.63 -1.68 15.61
N PRO A 249 -2.00 -1.57 16.79
CA PRO A 249 -0.84 -2.39 17.13
C PRO A 249 -1.15 -3.88 16.95
N MET A 250 -0.21 -4.68 16.43
CA MET A 250 -0.43 -6.10 16.12
C MET A 250 -0.99 -6.90 17.32
N GLY A 251 -0.56 -6.58 18.55
CA GLY A 251 -1.09 -7.18 19.77
C GLY A 251 -2.57 -6.85 20.06
N THR A 252 -3.06 -5.70 19.63
CA THR A 252 -4.48 -5.32 19.70
C THR A 252 -5.30 -6.14 18.70
N ILE A 253 -4.87 -6.16 17.43
CA ILE A 253 -5.50 -6.96 16.36
C ILE A 253 -5.54 -8.44 16.78
N GLN A 254 -4.42 -8.98 17.25
CA GLN A 254 -4.34 -10.37 17.74
C GLN A 254 -5.27 -10.61 18.93
N SER A 255 -5.38 -9.67 19.88
CA SER A 255 -6.26 -9.82 21.05
C SER A 255 -7.74 -9.84 20.68
N ARG A 256 -8.15 -9.00 19.73
CA ARG A 256 -9.54 -8.95 19.25
C ARG A 256 -9.88 -10.15 18.36
N ILE A 257 -8.95 -10.62 17.51
CA ILE A 257 -9.08 -11.90 16.79
C ILE A 257 -9.21 -13.07 17.78
N ASN A 258 -8.40 -13.10 18.85
CA ASN A 258 -8.53 -14.11 19.91
C ASN A 258 -9.92 -14.11 20.56
N ALA A 259 -10.53 -12.94 20.76
CA ALA A 259 -11.87 -12.82 21.34
C ALA A 259 -12.99 -13.43 20.46
N THR A 260 -12.75 -13.67 19.16
CA THR A 260 -13.70 -14.36 18.28
C THR A 260 -13.84 -15.85 18.58
N ASN A 261 -12.87 -16.44 19.28
CA ASN A 261 -12.73 -17.90 19.47
C ASN A 261 -12.67 -18.73 18.17
N ASN A 262 -12.45 -18.11 16.99
CA ASN A 262 -12.28 -18.84 15.74
C ASN A 262 -10.82 -19.32 15.58
N THR A 263 -10.60 -20.63 15.68
CA THR A 263 -9.27 -21.25 15.62
C THR A 263 -8.50 -20.93 14.34
N VAL A 264 -9.17 -20.87 13.19
CA VAL A 264 -8.53 -20.61 11.90
C VAL A 264 -7.92 -19.20 11.85
N TYR A 265 -8.66 -18.19 12.32
CA TYR A 265 -8.21 -16.80 12.32
C TYR A 265 -7.18 -16.54 13.42
N ILE A 266 -7.35 -17.18 14.59
CA ILE A 266 -6.39 -17.15 15.69
C ILE A 266 -5.04 -17.72 15.24
N ASP A 267 -5.04 -18.89 14.58
CA ASP A 267 -3.81 -19.54 14.14
C ASP A 267 -3.19 -18.84 12.91
N ALA A 268 -3.99 -18.27 12.01
CA ALA A 268 -3.50 -17.41 10.93
C ALA A 268 -2.78 -16.16 11.48
N MET A 269 -3.36 -15.48 12.48
CA MET A 269 -2.73 -14.33 13.11
C MET A 269 -1.47 -14.71 13.90
N LYS A 270 -1.46 -15.87 14.60
CA LYS A 270 -0.23 -16.41 15.21
C LYS A 270 0.85 -16.66 14.16
N PHE A 271 0.50 -17.21 13.00
CA PHE A 271 1.45 -17.49 11.92
C PHE A 271 2.09 -16.20 11.39
N ILE A 272 1.29 -15.15 11.11
CA ILE A 272 1.80 -13.81 10.74
C ILE A 272 2.79 -13.28 11.80
N VAL A 273 2.42 -13.35 13.08
CA VAL A 273 3.29 -12.88 14.18
C VAL A 273 4.56 -13.72 14.32
N GLN A 274 4.49 -15.04 14.12
CA GLN A 274 5.64 -15.95 14.21
C GLN A 274 6.64 -15.78 13.07
N LEU A 275 6.19 -15.37 11.88
CA LEU A 275 7.08 -15.04 10.76
C LEU A 275 7.97 -13.82 11.07
N ASN A 276 7.54 -12.95 12.00
CA ASN A 276 8.31 -11.81 12.52
C ASN A 276 8.97 -10.94 11.43
N ASN A 277 8.29 -10.79 10.29
CA ASN A 277 8.80 -10.14 9.09
C ASN A 277 7.89 -9.01 8.58
N PHE A 278 6.82 -8.68 9.33
CA PHE A 278 5.83 -7.67 8.98
C PHE A 278 6.48 -6.29 8.75
N GLN A 279 6.33 -5.77 7.53
CA GLN A 279 6.86 -4.48 7.05
C GLN A 279 5.75 -3.45 6.79
N GLY A 280 4.48 -3.85 6.81
CA GLY A 280 3.33 -2.96 6.61
C GLY A 280 2.10 -3.69 6.09
N THR A 281 1.07 -2.93 5.72
CA THR A 281 -0.12 -3.44 5.04
C THR A 281 -0.17 -2.95 3.58
N PRO A 282 -0.74 -3.74 2.64
CA PRO A 282 -1.31 -5.06 2.87
C PRO A 282 -0.20 -6.11 3.05
N TYR A 283 -0.40 -7.01 3.99
CA TYR A 283 0.47 -8.17 4.23
C TYR A 283 -0.26 -9.39 3.68
N THR A 284 0.38 -10.17 2.81
CA THR A 284 -0.27 -11.29 2.15
C THR A 284 0.55 -12.58 2.24
N ILE A 285 -0.14 -13.72 2.29
CA ILE A 285 0.48 -15.03 2.09
C ILE A 285 -0.33 -15.75 1.02
N TRP A 286 0.32 -16.12 -0.08
CA TRP A 286 -0.24 -16.86 -1.20
C TRP A 286 0.35 -18.27 -1.22
N GLY A 287 -0.27 -19.16 -0.45
CA GLY A 287 0.22 -20.53 -0.29
C GLY A 287 1.56 -20.54 0.46
N LYS A 288 2.66 -20.84 -0.24
CA LYS A 288 4.03 -20.83 0.30
C LYS A 288 4.79 -19.52 0.14
N TYR A 289 4.19 -18.49 -0.48
CA TYR A 289 4.83 -17.17 -0.69
C TYR A 289 4.24 -16.13 0.24
N ASN A 290 5.04 -15.55 1.14
CA ASN A 290 4.65 -14.38 1.92
C ASN A 290 5.18 -13.10 1.28
N VAL A 291 4.29 -12.14 1.04
CA VAL A 291 4.63 -10.76 0.74
C VAL A 291 4.42 -9.92 2.00
N ALA A 292 5.53 -9.36 2.50
CA ALA A 292 5.64 -8.97 3.91
C ALA A 292 5.07 -7.59 4.26
N GLY A 293 4.46 -6.88 3.32
CA GLY A 293 3.88 -5.54 3.53
C GLY A 293 4.27 -4.53 2.46
N ALA A 294 3.42 -3.51 2.28
CA ALA A 294 3.65 -2.38 1.37
C ALA A 294 4.00 -2.80 -0.08
N ASP A 295 3.41 -3.90 -0.55
CA ASP A 295 3.69 -4.51 -1.87
C ASP A 295 2.95 -3.87 -3.04
N ALA A 296 2.13 -2.84 -2.78
CA ALA A 296 1.65 -1.89 -3.77
C ALA A 296 2.76 -0.93 -4.25
N VAL A 297 3.95 -1.48 -4.53
CA VAL A 297 4.95 -0.79 -5.33
C VAL A 297 4.51 -0.94 -6.78
N ASP A 298 3.57 -0.06 -7.15
CA ASP A 298 3.19 0.22 -8.53
C ASP A 298 2.32 -0.87 -9.23
N PHE A 299 1.09 -1.10 -8.74
CA PHE A 299 0.02 -1.65 -9.59
C PHE A 299 -0.78 -0.56 -10.34
N GLY A 300 -0.37 0.71 -10.22
CA GLY A 300 -0.82 1.77 -11.11
C GLY A 300 0.01 3.05 -11.02
N ASN A 301 0.85 3.29 -12.03
CA ASN A 301 1.47 4.58 -12.43
C ASN A 301 1.69 5.62 -11.29
N SER A 302 2.44 5.20 -10.29
CA SER A 302 2.77 5.90 -9.06
C SER A 302 4.28 5.86 -8.82
N THR A 303 5.04 6.27 -9.84
CA THR A 303 6.42 6.70 -9.63
C THR A 303 6.46 7.66 -8.43
N PRO A 304 7.38 7.49 -7.45
CA PRO A 304 7.41 8.26 -6.20
C PRO A 304 7.84 9.74 -6.38
N THR A 305 7.71 10.25 -7.61
CA THR A 305 7.95 11.62 -8.06
C THR A 305 6.67 12.44 -8.28
N ASN A 306 5.50 11.79 -8.31
CA ASN A 306 4.20 12.43 -8.50
C ASN A 306 3.21 11.95 -7.43
N ASN A 307 2.87 12.84 -6.49
CA ASN A 307 2.09 12.57 -5.28
C ASN A 307 0.58 12.30 -5.52
N THR A 308 0.20 11.66 -6.62
CA THR A 308 -1.20 11.39 -6.95
C THR A 308 -1.30 10.03 -7.61
N LEU A 309 -1.92 9.08 -6.90
CA LEU A 309 -2.19 7.75 -7.42
C LEU A 309 -3.23 7.84 -8.55
N PRO A 310 -3.16 7.02 -9.61
CA PRO A 310 -4.13 7.08 -10.71
C PRO A 310 -5.59 6.91 -10.24
N MET A 311 -5.79 6.07 -9.24
CA MET A 311 -7.10 5.77 -8.66
C MET A 311 -7.71 6.92 -7.86
N THR A 312 -6.92 7.88 -7.38
CA THR A 312 -7.36 8.99 -6.52
C THR A 312 -8.60 9.70 -7.08
N ASN A 313 -8.61 10.02 -8.37
CA ASN A 313 -9.72 10.73 -9.01
C ASN A 313 -10.81 9.80 -9.61
N MET A 314 -10.67 8.48 -9.46
CA MET A 314 -11.60 7.51 -10.04
C MET A 314 -12.86 7.33 -9.18
N THR A 315 -13.86 6.64 -9.73
CA THR A 315 -15.00 6.09 -8.99
C THR A 315 -15.02 4.57 -9.17
N HIS A 316 -15.73 3.80 -8.33
CA HIS A 316 -15.91 2.36 -8.58
C HIS A 316 -16.45 2.07 -9.99
N ALA A 317 -17.37 2.88 -10.50
CA ALA A 317 -17.89 2.72 -11.86
C ALA A 317 -16.82 2.97 -12.94
N SER A 318 -15.87 3.89 -12.69
CA SER A 318 -14.71 4.09 -13.56
C SER A 318 -13.78 2.86 -13.54
N VAL A 319 -13.50 2.31 -12.36
CA VAL A 319 -12.66 1.11 -12.18
C VAL A 319 -13.30 -0.08 -12.90
N PHE A 320 -14.56 -0.41 -12.62
CA PHE A 320 -15.25 -1.52 -13.28
C PHE A 320 -15.34 -1.36 -14.79
N LYS A 321 -15.51 -0.13 -15.31
CA LYS A 321 -15.51 0.12 -16.76
C LYS A 321 -14.17 -0.24 -17.41
N GLN A 322 -13.05 0.08 -16.75
CA GLN A 322 -11.71 -0.23 -17.23
C GLN A 322 -11.37 -1.71 -17.07
N LEU A 323 -11.65 -2.32 -15.92
CA LEU A 323 -11.43 -3.77 -15.70
C LEU A 323 -12.29 -4.64 -16.63
N ALA A 324 -13.48 -4.19 -17.03
CA ALA A 324 -14.33 -4.88 -18.00
C ALA A 324 -13.78 -4.81 -19.44
N ASN A 325 -12.90 -3.87 -19.76
CA ASN A 325 -12.31 -3.66 -21.09
C ASN A 325 -10.85 -3.17 -20.93
N PRO A 326 -9.91 -4.03 -20.51
CA PRO A 326 -8.56 -3.63 -20.14
C PRO A 326 -7.72 -3.22 -21.36
N THR A 327 -7.80 -1.94 -21.70
CA THR A 327 -7.01 -1.32 -22.79
C THR A 327 -6.10 -0.20 -22.29
N ASP A 328 -6.17 0.14 -21.01
CA ASP A 328 -5.33 1.15 -20.36
C ASP A 328 -4.35 0.51 -19.38
N GLN A 329 -3.29 1.25 -19.05
CA GLN A 329 -2.20 0.77 -18.20
C GLN A 329 -2.67 0.33 -16.82
N PHE A 330 -3.65 1.01 -16.22
CA PHE A 330 -4.16 0.65 -14.90
C PHE A 330 -4.80 -0.73 -14.94
N ALA A 331 -5.79 -0.93 -15.82
CA ALA A 331 -6.48 -2.21 -15.88
C ALA A 331 -5.55 -3.37 -16.29
N LEU A 332 -4.63 -3.14 -17.22
CA LEU A 332 -3.63 -4.14 -17.61
C LEU A 332 -2.69 -4.49 -16.44
N THR A 333 -2.24 -3.51 -15.66
CA THR A 333 -1.41 -3.77 -14.49
C THR A 333 -2.16 -4.57 -13.41
N GLU A 334 -3.44 -4.27 -13.15
CA GLU A 334 -4.27 -5.05 -12.21
C GLU A 334 -4.39 -6.53 -12.63
N TYR A 335 -4.55 -6.82 -13.93
CA TYR A 335 -4.55 -8.18 -14.45
C TYR A 335 -3.18 -8.87 -14.33
N ALA A 336 -2.08 -8.16 -14.55
CA ALA A 336 -0.72 -8.70 -14.39
C ALA A 336 -0.35 -8.96 -12.93
N GLY A 337 -0.74 -8.07 -12.00
CA GLY A 337 -0.61 -8.30 -10.56
C GLY A 337 -1.41 -9.51 -10.11
N ALA A 338 -2.61 -9.69 -10.65
CA ALA A 338 -3.43 -10.88 -10.40
C ALA A 338 -2.77 -12.19 -10.91
N ASP A 339 -2.03 -12.13 -12.02
CA ASP A 339 -1.24 -13.27 -12.50
C ASP A 339 -0.02 -13.59 -11.62
N ILE A 340 0.65 -12.59 -11.00
CA ILE A 340 1.70 -12.85 -10.00
C ILE A 340 1.13 -13.62 -8.79
N TYR A 341 0.02 -13.14 -8.22
CA TYR A 341 -0.61 -13.82 -7.09
C TYR A 341 -1.12 -15.23 -7.44
N ALA A 342 -1.61 -15.41 -8.67
CA ALA A 342 -1.98 -16.73 -9.16
C ALA A 342 -0.77 -17.64 -9.37
N ALA A 343 0.36 -17.14 -9.89
CA ALA A 343 1.60 -17.93 -10.04
C ALA A 343 2.13 -18.42 -8.68
N MET A 344 2.16 -17.54 -7.67
CA MET A 344 2.53 -17.90 -6.28
C MET A 344 1.67 -19.06 -5.75
N MET A 345 0.36 -18.98 -5.96
CA MET A 345 -0.57 -20.03 -5.53
C MET A 345 -0.45 -21.31 -6.37
N CYS A 346 -0.30 -21.21 -7.70
CA CYS A 346 -0.13 -22.35 -8.59
C CYS A 346 1.14 -23.16 -8.26
N SER A 347 2.26 -22.50 -7.99
CA SER A 347 3.49 -23.12 -7.53
C SER A 347 3.36 -23.80 -6.15
N THR A 348 2.38 -23.39 -5.33
CA THR A 348 2.00 -24.10 -4.10
C THR A 348 1.10 -25.32 -4.38
N LEU A 349 0.14 -25.17 -5.29
CA LEU A 349 -0.84 -26.22 -5.64
C LEU A 349 -0.20 -27.42 -6.36
N ASN A 350 0.84 -27.18 -7.18
CA ASN A 350 1.60 -28.22 -7.91
C ASN A 350 2.15 -29.35 -7.01
N GLY A 351 2.33 -29.10 -5.71
CA GLY A 351 2.81 -30.09 -4.73
C GLY A 351 1.77 -30.52 -3.67
N THR A 352 0.54 -30.00 -3.72
CA THR A 352 -0.46 -30.18 -2.64
C THR A 352 -1.83 -30.68 -3.10
N THR A 353 -2.14 -30.66 -4.40
CA THR A 353 -3.46 -31.08 -4.92
C THR A 353 -3.36 -32.06 -6.09
N THR A 354 -4.31 -33.00 -6.18
CA THR A 354 -4.41 -33.93 -7.32
C THR A 354 -5.17 -33.35 -8.51
N ASN A 355 -6.01 -32.34 -8.28
CA ASN A 355 -6.79 -31.63 -9.30
C ASN A 355 -6.31 -30.18 -9.37
N MET A 356 -5.37 -29.89 -10.26
CA MET A 356 -4.88 -28.53 -10.48
C MET A 356 -5.96 -27.65 -11.16
N PRO A 357 -6.08 -26.37 -10.78
CA PRO A 357 -6.79 -25.37 -11.57
C PRO A 357 -6.23 -25.30 -12.99
N SER A 358 -7.10 -25.25 -14.00
CA SER A 358 -6.68 -25.10 -15.41
C SER A 358 -5.88 -23.81 -15.65
N ILE A 359 -6.17 -22.76 -14.88
CA ILE A 359 -5.46 -21.47 -14.93
C ILE A 359 -3.95 -21.63 -14.64
N CYS A 360 -3.55 -22.65 -13.87
CA CYS A 360 -2.14 -22.92 -13.56
C CYS A 360 -1.35 -23.54 -14.71
N SER A 361 -2.00 -23.90 -15.82
CA SER A 361 -1.36 -24.33 -17.07
C SER A 361 -1.27 -23.23 -18.13
N LEU A 362 -1.73 -22.02 -17.82
CA LEU A 362 -1.73 -20.91 -18.77
C LEU A 362 -0.30 -20.39 -19.05
N PRO A 363 0.03 -20.04 -20.30
CA PRO A 363 1.35 -19.54 -20.69
C PRO A 363 1.88 -18.38 -19.84
N ALA A 364 1.08 -17.35 -19.54
CA ALA A 364 1.55 -16.21 -18.75
C ALA A 364 1.94 -16.63 -17.32
N ILE A 365 1.12 -17.47 -16.67
CA ILE A 365 1.43 -18.03 -15.35
C ILE A 365 2.74 -18.81 -15.36
N LYS A 366 2.96 -19.66 -16.37
CA LYS A 366 4.22 -20.40 -16.50
C LYS A 366 5.41 -19.50 -16.84
N GLY A 367 5.22 -18.43 -17.59
CA GLY A 367 6.26 -17.41 -17.78
C GLY A 367 6.65 -16.74 -16.47
N ILE A 368 5.65 -16.31 -15.68
CA ILE A 368 5.84 -15.56 -14.44
C ILE A 368 6.43 -16.45 -13.33
N GLU A 369 6.00 -17.71 -13.22
CA GLU A 369 6.66 -18.71 -12.35
C GLU A 369 8.19 -18.71 -12.61
N ASN A 370 8.60 -18.82 -13.88
CA ASN A 370 10.01 -18.84 -14.26
C ASN A 370 10.74 -17.50 -14.13
N SER A 371 10.10 -16.35 -14.41
CA SER A 371 10.76 -15.04 -14.42
C SER A 371 10.99 -14.46 -13.03
N GLU A 372 10.04 -14.68 -12.11
CA GLU A 372 10.11 -14.15 -10.73
C GLU A 372 10.72 -15.14 -9.72
N GLY A 373 11.04 -16.38 -10.14
CA GLY A 373 11.62 -17.39 -9.27
C GLY A 373 10.62 -18.04 -8.31
N ILE A 374 9.40 -18.27 -8.81
CA ILE A 374 8.23 -18.80 -8.09
C ILE A 374 8.03 -20.29 -8.38
#